data_AF-A0A945SA20-F1
#
_entry.id   AF-A0A945SA20-F1
#
_cell.length_a   1.000
_cell.length_b   1.000
_cell.length_c   1.000
_cell.angle_alpha   90.00
_cell.angle_beta   90.00
_cell.angle_gamma   90.00
#
_symmetry.space_group_name_H-M   'P 1'
#
loop_
_entity.id
_entity.type
_entity.pdbx_description
1 polymer ?
#
loop_
_entity_poly.entity_id
_entity_poly.type
_entity_poly.pdbx_seq_one_letter_code
_entity_poly.pdbx_strand_id
1 'polypeptide(L)' 'MPPNIVIILADDMGYGDAACYGSVHDSTPRFDALAAEGMRFTDCHS' A
#
# COMPACT_ATOMS: atom_id res chain seq x y z
N MET A 1 2.03 -17.18 -21.33
CA MET A 1 2.89 -17.51 -20.17
C MET A 1 2.12 -17.15 -18.91
N PRO A 2 2.22 -17.92 -17.82
CA PRO A 2 1.62 -17.54 -16.53
C PRO A 2 2.22 -16.22 -16.01
N PRO A 3 1.43 -15.39 -15.31
CA PRO A 3 1.96 -14.19 -14.66
C PRO A 3 2.84 -14.56 -13.45
N ASN A 4 3.80 -13.70 -13.14
CA ASN A 4 4.52 -13.77 -11.86
C ASN A 4 3.68 -13.05 -10.80
N ILE A 5 3.45 -13.70 -9.66
CA ILE A 5 2.67 -13.14 -8.55
C ILE A 5 3.63 -12.85 -7.38
N VAL A 6 3.62 -11.61 -6.90
CA VAL A 6 4.43 -11.16 -5.76
C VAL A 6 3.49 -10.65 -4.66
N ILE A 7 3.62 -11.20 -3.46
CA ILE A 7 2.86 -10.77 -2.27
C ILE A 7 3.84 -10.07 -1.33
N ILE A 8 3.53 -8.83 -0.97
CA ILE A 8 4.24 -8.06 0.03
C ILE A 8 3.32 -7.95 1.24
N LEU A 9 3.73 -8.53 2.36
CA LEU A 9 3.00 -8.49 3.63
C LEU A 9 3.83 -7.68 4.63
N ALA A 10 3.29 -6.54 5.07
CA ALA A 10 3.92 -5.71 6.10
C ALA A 10 3.64 -6.27 7.50
N ASP A 11 4.46 -5.89 8.47
CA ASP A 11 4.31 -6.23 9.89
C ASP A 11 3.90 -4.97 10.66
N ASP A 12 2.90 -5.08 11.54
CA ASP A 12 2.35 -4.01 12.39
C ASP A 12 2.01 -2.67 11.68
N MET A 13 1.74 -2.69 10.37
CA MET A 13 1.36 -1.50 9.61
C MET A 13 -0.12 -1.16 9.80
N GLY A 14 -0.40 0.05 10.29
CA GLY A 14 -1.73 0.61 10.44
C GLY A 14 -2.29 1.22 9.14
N TYR A 15 -3.61 1.38 9.10
CA TYR A 15 -4.32 1.96 7.93
C TYR A 15 -3.83 3.36 7.56
N GLY A 16 -3.42 4.17 8.54
CA GLY A 16 -2.98 5.55 8.34
C GLY A 16 -1.49 5.73 8.07
N ASP A 17 -0.70 4.66 8.01
CA ASP A 17 0.78 4.76 8.02
C ASP A 17 1.35 5.11 6.64
N ALA A 18 0.65 4.77 5.56
CA ALA A 18 1.05 5.19 4.21
C ALA A 18 0.55 6.61 3.89
N ALA A 19 1.38 7.40 3.21
CA ALA A 19 1.02 8.76 2.80
C ALA A 19 -0.20 8.77 1.86
N CYS A 20 -0.36 7.78 0.99
CA CYS A 20 -1.56 7.62 0.15
C CYS A 20 -2.86 7.31 0.94
N TYR A 21 -2.75 7.05 2.24
CA TYR A 21 -3.86 6.93 3.19
C TYR A 21 -3.94 8.07 4.21
N GLY A 22 -3.06 9.07 4.11
CA GLY A 22 -3.11 10.29 4.92
C GLY A 22 -2.06 10.41 6.01
N SER A 23 -1.00 9.57 6.02
CA SER A 23 0.13 9.80 6.93
C SER A 23 0.73 11.20 6.73
N VAL A 24 0.96 11.89 7.84
CA VAL A 24 1.66 13.20 7.87
C VAL A 24 3.11 13.07 8.38
N HIS A 25 3.49 11.87 8.80
CA HIS A 25 4.79 11.57 9.42
C HIS A 25 5.69 10.77 8.50
N ASP A 26 5.12 9.85 7.72
CA ASP A 26 5.88 8.90 6.91
C ASP A 26 5.90 9.27 5.43
N SER A 27 7.07 9.11 4.82
CA SER A 27 7.25 9.27 3.37
C SER A 27 7.29 7.90 2.71
N THR A 28 6.27 7.57 1.92
CA THR A 28 6.12 6.26 1.27
C THR A 28 6.08 6.32 -0.27
N PRO A 29 6.99 7.04 -0.95
CA PRO A 29 6.82 7.44 -2.35
C PRO A 29 6.68 6.28 -3.34
N ARG A 30 7.28 5.11 -3.06
CA ARG A 30 7.16 3.92 -3.92
C ARG A 30 5.81 3.22 -3.73
N PHE A 31 5.31 3.17 -2.50
CA PHE A 31 4.00 2.61 -2.21
C PHE A 31 2.89 3.54 -2.73
N ASP A 32 3.10 4.85 -2.63
CA ASP A 32 2.20 5.87 -3.18
C ASP A 32 2.11 5.77 -4.70
N ALA A 33 3.24 5.55 -5.39
CA ALA A 33 3.26 5.30 -6.84
C ALA A 33 2.49 4.01 -7.20
N LEU A 34 2.69 2.92 -6.47
CA LEU A 34 1.93 1.67 -6.67
C LEU A 34 0.43 1.88 -6.49
N ALA A 35 0.02 2.69 -5.49
CA ALA A 35 -1.37 3.02 -5.27
C ALA A 35 -1.95 3.93 -6.38
N ALA A 36 -1.15 4.82 -6.97
CA ALA A 36 -1.56 5.70 -8.06
C ALA A 36 -1.65 4.99 -9.42
N GLU A 37 -0.76 4.03 -9.68
CA GLU A 37 -0.71 3.24 -10.92
C GLU A 37 -1.59 1.99 -10.87
N GLY A 38 -2.09 1.63 -9.69
CA GLY A 38 -2.85 0.41 -9.44
C GLY A 38 -4.22 0.66 -8.83
N MET A 39 -4.64 -0.30 -7.99
CA MET A 39 -5.89 -0.24 -7.24
C MET A 39 -5.58 -0.04 -5.76
N ARG A 40 -6.29 0.89 -5.12
CA ARG A 40 -6.19 1.17 -3.68
C ARG A 40 -7.54 0.92 -3.02
N PHE A 41 -7.54 0.09 -1.97
CA PHE A 41 -8.75 -0.25 -1.21
C PHE A 41 -8.89 0.64 0.02
N THR A 42 -10.08 1.17 0.29
CA THR A 42 -10.35 1.98 1.49
C THR A 42 -11.13 1.21 2.57
N ASP A 43 -11.48 -0.05 2.30
CA ASP A 43 -12.17 -0.95 3.21
C ASP A 43 -11.64 -2.37 3.00
N CYS A 44 -10.67 -2.77 3.82
CA CYS A 44 -9.96 -4.05 3.75
C CYS A 44 -9.69 -4.54 5.18
N HIS A 45 -9.76 -5.85 5.39
CA HIS A 45 -9.67 -6.48 6.72
C HIS A 45 -8.69 -7.64 6.73
N SER A 46 -8.05 -7.86 7.88
CA SER A 46 -7.14 -8.97 8.18
C SER A 46 -7.84 -10.15 8.85
#